data_AF-A0A952DQ17-F1
#
_entry.id   AF-A0A952DQ17-F1
#
_cell.length_a   1.000
_cell.length_b   1.000
_cell.length_c   1.000
_cell.angle_alpha   90.00
_cell.angle_beta   90.00
_cell.angle_gamma   90.00
#
_symmetry.space_group_name_H-M   'P 1'
#
loop_
_entity.id
_entity.type
_entity.pdbx_description
1 polymer ?
#
loop_
_entity_poly.entity_id
_entity_poly.type
_entity_poly.pdbx_seq_one_letter_code
_entity_poly.pdbx_strand_id
1 'polypeptide(L)'
;PLSNQLLGKMIVKMRAKFGSILIPATKFREEFPKYANKPYSMILMADQNPPDPSNAMWMHFFGRMTPFHNGPEKGAARMNTAIFMLNCYCTKRGYYTIDIDLITTNSKALQPGELTKKYIALIENAVRARPSNYLWSHKRFKHEFDKEKHGHLVV
;
A
#
# COMPACT_ATOMS: atom_id res chain seq x y z
N PRO A 1 -5.71 -14.29 3.21
CA PRO A 1 -5.32 -15.59 2.60
C PRO A 1 -6.05 -15.78 1.28
N LEU A 2 -5.49 -16.50 0.31
CA LEU A 2 -6.22 -16.82 -0.92
C LEU A 2 -7.33 -17.85 -0.63
N SER A 3 -8.44 -17.76 -1.37
CA SER A 3 -9.55 -18.72 -1.28
C SER A 3 -9.11 -20.13 -1.67
N ASN A 4 -8.29 -20.25 -2.71
CA ASN A 4 -7.65 -21.51 -3.06
C ASN A 4 -6.43 -21.76 -2.15
N GLN A 5 -6.57 -22.73 -1.25
CA GLN A 5 -5.55 -23.03 -0.23
C GLN A 5 -4.25 -23.59 -0.83
N LEU A 6 -4.32 -24.40 -1.89
CA LEU A 6 -3.14 -24.99 -2.54
C LEU A 6 -2.29 -23.89 -3.18
N LEU A 7 -2.91 -23.01 -3.97
CA LEU A 7 -2.24 -21.85 -4.56
C LEU A 7 -1.72 -20.90 -3.48
N GLY A 8 -2.49 -20.71 -2.40
CA GLY A 8 -2.07 -19.93 -1.24
C GLY A 8 -0.76 -20.45 -0.63
N LYS A 9 -0.68 -21.75 -0.36
CA LYS A 9 0.54 -22.40 0.18
C LYS A 9 1.72 -22.27 -0.78
N MET A 10 1.49 -22.46 -2.08
CA MET A 10 2.53 -22.30 -3.11
C MET A 10 3.10 -20.88 -3.14
N ILE A 11 2.25 -19.85 -3.17
CA ILE A 11 2.67 -18.44 -3.19
C ILE A 11 3.43 -18.07 -1.92
N VAL A 12 2.96 -18.53 -0.75
CA VAL A 12 3.67 -18.30 0.52
C VAL A 12 5.06 -18.93 0.46
N LYS A 13 5.19 -20.18 0.01
CA LYS A 13 6.48 -20.85 -0.14
C LYS A 13 7.42 -20.11 -1.09
N MET A 14 6.91 -19.62 -2.23
CA MET A 14 7.69 -18.84 -3.18
C MET A 14 8.19 -17.52 -2.59
N ARG A 15 7.32 -16.78 -1.91
CA ARG A 15 7.68 -15.49 -1.31
C ARG A 15 8.61 -15.65 -0.10
N ALA A 16 8.47 -16.73 0.66
CA ALA A 16 9.33 -17.03 1.81
C ALA A 16 10.72 -17.58 1.42
N LYS A 17 10.92 -17.98 0.15
CA LYS A 17 12.17 -18.63 -0.32
C LYS A 17 13.44 -17.84 0.04
N PHE A 18 13.37 -16.51 0.04
CA PHE A 18 14.51 -15.62 0.33
C PHE A 18 14.43 -14.98 1.72
N GLY A 19 13.77 -15.64 2.68
CA GLY A 19 13.71 -15.20 4.08
C GLY A 19 12.62 -14.17 4.40
N SER A 20 11.73 -13.85 3.45
CA SER A 20 10.58 -12.98 3.75
C SER A 20 9.57 -13.67 4.66
N ILE A 21 9.04 -12.91 5.61
CA ILE A 21 7.99 -13.36 6.53
C ILE A 21 6.66 -12.83 6.03
N LEU A 22 5.69 -13.73 5.82
CA LEU A 22 4.35 -13.36 5.38
C LEU A 22 3.36 -13.48 6.54
N ILE A 23 2.81 -12.35 6.95
CA ILE A 23 1.78 -12.28 7.97
C ILE A 23 0.41 -12.16 7.30
N PRO A 24 -0.57 -13.04 7.59
CA PRO A 24 -1.94 -12.85 7.12
C PRO A 24 -2.50 -11.51 7.61
N ALA A 25 -3.10 -10.72 6.72
CA ALA A 25 -3.67 -9.41 7.08
C ALA A 25 -4.65 -9.48 8.27
N THR A 26 -5.44 -10.55 8.36
CA THR A 26 -6.39 -10.80 9.46
C THR A 26 -5.72 -11.04 10.81
N LYS A 27 -4.45 -11.43 10.84
CA LYS A 27 -3.65 -11.68 12.05
C LYS A 27 -2.56 -10.63 12.27
N PHE A 28 -2.51 -9.59 11.44
CA PHE A 28 -1.40 -8.63 11.44
C PHE A 28 -1.21 -7.96 12.80
N ARG A 29 -2.31 -7.56 13.45
CA ARG A 29 -2.28 -6.87 14.76
C ARG A 29 -1.67 -7.73 15.87
N GLU A 30 -1.86 -9.05 15.82
CA GLU A 30 -1.39 -10.01 16.82
C GLU A 30 0.05 -10.47 16.54
N GLU A 31 0.37 -10.71 15.27
CA GLU A 31 1.63 -11.33 14.87
C GLU A 31 2.77 -10.33 14.64
N PHE A 32 2.47 -9.15 14.07
CA PHE A 32 3.49 -8.16 13.75
C PHE A 32 4.34 -7.69 14.94
N PRO A 33 3.79 -7.49 16.16
CA PRO A 33 4.58 -7.09 17.33
C PRO A 33 5.75 -8.02 17.66
N LYS A 34 5.66 -9.30 17.30
CA LYS A 34 6.73 -10.30 17.51
C LYS A 34 7.99 -9.99 16.68
N TYR A 35 7.84 -9.24 15.59
CA TYR A 35 8.90 -8.86 14.66
C TYR A 35 9.31 -7.38 14.80
N ALA A 36 8.45 -6.56 15.39
CA ALA A 36 8.67 -5.11 15.51
C ALA A 36 9.69 -4.71 16.60
N ASN A 37 10.19 -5.67 17.39
CA ASN A 37 11.20 -5.46 18.44
C ASN A 37 12.65 -5.46 17.92
N LYS A 38 12.84 -5.71 16.63
CA LYS A 38 14.14 -5.67 15.94
C LYS A 38 14.03 -4.76 14.72
N PRO A 39 15.15 -4.26 14.16
CA PRO A 39 15.12 -3.58 12.87
C PRO A 39 14.40 -4.46 11.83
N TYR A 40 13.45 -3.87 11.12
CA TYR A 40 12.64 -4.57 10.13
C TYR A 40 12.46 -3.71 8.87
N SER A 41 12.19 -4.39 7.76
CA SER A 41 11.66 -3.78 6.54
C SER A 41 10.35 -4.47 6.19
N MET A 42 9.35 -3.68 5.81
CA MET A 42 8.00 -4.16 5.49
C MET A 42 7.60 -3.64 4.13
N ILE A 43 7.22 -4.55 3.23
CA ILE A 43 6.74 -4.22 1.89
C ILE A 43 5.21 -4.34 1.89
N LEU A 44 4.54 -3.27 1.47
CA LEU A 44 3.10 -3.18 1.36
C LEU A 44 2.70 -2.82 -0.08
N MET A 45 1.70 -3.53 -0.60
CA MET A 45 0.98 -3.11 -1.81
C MET A 45 -0.19 -2.22 -1.36
N ALA A 46 0.08 -0.93 -1.18
CA ALA A 46 -0.83 -0.01 -0.48
C ALA A 46 -1.86 0.71 -1.38
N ASP A 47 -1.83 0.47 -2.69
CA ASP A 47 -2.75 1.06 -3.68
C ASP A 47 -4.02 0.21 -3.92
N GLN A 48 -4.21 -0.87 -3.16
CA GLN A 48 -5.38 -1.73 -3.25
C GLN A 48 -6.63 -1.10 -2.61
N ASN A 49 -7.80 -1.61 -2.99
CA ASN A 49 -9.07 -1.18 -2.40
C ASN A 49 -9.15 -1.60 -0.92
N PRO A 50 -9.52 -0.68 -0.01
CA PRO A 50 -9.92 -1.08 1.32
C PRO A 50 -11.19 -1.93 1.26
N PRO A 51 -11.27 -3.04 2.01
CA PRO A 51 -12.49 -3.86 2.08
C PRO A 51 -13.72 -3.07 2.54
N ASP A 52 -13.50 -2.13 3.47
CA ASP A 52 -14.52 -1.27 4.05
C ASP A 52 -14.21 0.21 3.78
N PRO A 53 -14.98 0.89 2.91
CA PRO A 53 -14.79 2.30 2.60
C PRO A 53 -15.13 3.25 3.76
N SER A 54 -15.87 2.78 4.78
CA SER A 54 -16.23 3.59 5.96
C SER A 54 -15.10 3.72 6.99
N ASN A 55 -14.02 2.96 6.82
CA ASN A 55 -12.77 3.08 7.59
C ASN A 55 -11.57 3.42 6.69
N ALA A 56 -11.82 4.03 5.54
CA ALA A 56 -10.79 4.44 4.59
C ALA A 56 -10.44 5.92 4.74
N MET A 57 -9.36 6.33 4.07
CA MET A 57 -9.09 7.74 3.79
C MET A 57 -9.52 8.03 2.36
N TRP A 58 -10.40 9.00 2.20
CA TRP A 58 -10.91 9.39 0.89
C TRP A 58 -10.10 10.54 0.34
N MET A 59 -9.45 10.31 -0.80
CA MET A 59 -8.57 11.27 -1.47
C MET A 59 -8.79 11.25 -2.97
N HIS A 60 -8.34 12.30 -3.67
CA HIS A 60 -8.32 12.30 -5.12
C HIS A 60 -7.23 11.37 -5.64
N PHE A 61 -7.60 10.46 -6.54
CA PHE A 61 -6.69 9.63 -7.33
C PHE A 61 -7.11 9.73 -8.79
N PHE A 62 -6.24 10.28 -9.63
CA PHE A 62 -6.53 10.69 -11.00
C PHE A 62 -7.79 11.58 -11.11
N GLY A 63 -7.95 12.51 -10.17
CA GLY A 63 -9.08 13.43 -10.13
C GLY A 63 -10.41 12.81 -9.68
N ARG A 64 -10.42 11.52 -9.29
CA ARG A 64 -11.61 10.85 -8.75
C ARG A 64 -11.44 10.57 -7.26
N MET A 65 -12.46 10.90 -6.46
CA MET A 65 -12.50 10.50 -5.05
C MET A 65 -12.44 8.98 -4.92
N THR A 66 -11.42 8.50 -4.21
CA THR A 66 -11.05 7.11 -4.15
C THR A 66 -10.57 6.75 -2.74
N PRO A 67 -11.00 5.63 -2.16
CA PRO A 67 -10.60 5.26 -0.81
C PRO A 67 -9.23 4.57 -0.79
N PHE A 68 -8.41 4.91 0.18
CA PHE A 68 -7.12 4.29 0.50
C PHE A 68 -7.12 3.73 1.93
N HIS A 69 -6.29 2.70 2.14
CA HIS A 69 -6.11 2.12 3.47
C HIS A 69 -5.46 3.13 4.42
N ASN A 70 -6.03 3.32 5.61
CA ASN A 70 -5.43 4.17 6.65
C ASN A 70 -4.34 3.46 7.48
N GLY A 71 -4.28 2.13 7.41
CA GLY A 71 -3.37 1.28 8.20
C GLY A 71 -1.89 1.58 7.98
N PRO A 72 -1.40 1.67 6.73
CA PRO A 72 0.01 1.99 6.45
C PRO A 72 0.46 3.30 7.09
N GLU A 73 -0.35 4.36 6.95
CA GLU A 73 -0.02 5.69 7.49
C GLU A 73 -0.04 5.70 9.02
N LYS A 74 -1.10 5.18 9.63
CA LYS A 74 -1.20 5.07 11.10
C LYS A 74 -0.06 4.23 11.67
N GLY A 75 0.29 3.14 10.99
CA GLY A 75 1.41 2.26 11.35
C GLY A 75 2.75 2.98 11.29
N ALA A 76 3.00 3.71 10.20
CA ALA A 76 4.20 4.51 10.00
C ALA A 76 4.37 5.54 11.11
N ALA A 77 3.35 6.39 11.35
CA ALA A 77 3.39 7.42 12.37
C ALA A 77 3.59 6.85 13.79
N ARG A 78 2.92 5.75 14.13
CA ARG A 78 3.03 5.09 15.44
C ARG A 78 4.45 4.54 15.69
N MET A 79 5.07 3.96 14.67
CA MET A 79 6.39 3.33 14.79
C MET A 79 7.54 4.27 14.39
N ASN A 80 7.22 5.48 13.92
CA ASN A 80 8.13 6.46 13.33
C ASN A 80 9.11 5.85 12.33
N THR A 81 8.60 5.10 11.35
CA THR A 81 9.44 4.45 10.33
C THR A 81 9.81 5.42 9.21
N ALA A 82 11.00 5.23 8.62
CA ALA A 82 11.29 5.77 7.30
C ALA A 82 10.40 5.09 6.25
N ILE A 83 9.90 5.86 5.29
CA ILE A 83 8.99 5.39 4.25
C ILE A 83 9.59 5.65 2.88
N PHE A 84 9.58 4.61 2.06
CA PHE A 84 10.01 4.63 0.67
C PHE A 84 8.87 4.16 -0.23
N MET A 85 8.76 4.77 -1.40
CA MET A 85 7.98 4.22 -2.51
C MET A 85 8.88 3.34 -3.37
N LEU A 86 8.40 2.16 -3.75
CA LEU A 86 9.07 1.27 -4.69
C LEU A 86 8.29 1.25 -5.99
N ASN A 87 8.85 1.83 -7.05
CA ASN A 87 8.28 1.80 -8.38
C ASN A 87 8.99 0.74 -9.23
N CYS A 88 8.39 -0.44 -9.34
CA CYS A 88 8.92 -1.55 -10.13
C CYS A 88 8.34 -1.56 -11.53
N TYR A 89 9.18 -1.58 -12.57
CA TYR A 89 8.75 -1.58 -13.96
C TYR A 89 9.67 -2.37 -14.87
N CYS A 90 9.11 -2.89 -15.97
CA CYS A 90 9.85 -3.62 -16.99
C CYS A 90 10.55 -2.65 -17.94
N THR A 91 11.86 -2.82 -18.16
CA THR A 91 12.63 -2.01 -19.14
C THR A 91 12.77 -2.73 -20.48
N LYS A 92 12.86 -4.05 -20.45
CA LYS A 92 12.82 -4.96 -21.60
C LYS A 92 12.46 -6.35 -21.10
N ARG A 93 12.07 -7.27 -22.00
CA ARG A 93 11.64 -8.63 -21.65
C ARG A 93 12.61 -9.31 -20.67
N GLY A 94 12.13 -9.62 -19.46
CA GLY A 94 12.90 -10.29 -18.41
C GLY A 94 13.75 -9.39 -17.52
N TYR A 95 13.78 -8.07 -17.77
CA TYR A 95 14.56 -7.10 -17.01
C TYR A 95 13.63 -6.08 -16.36
N TYR A 96 13.76 -5.96 -15.04
CA TYR A 96 12.98 -5.06 -14.21
C TYR A 96 13.91 -4.08 -13.50
N THR A 97 13.46 -2.84 -13.40
CA THR A 97 14.09 -1.78 -12.62
C THR A 97 13.16 -1.40 -11.48
N ILE A 98 13.74 -1.07 -10.33
CA ILE A 98 13.01 -0.55 -9.18
C ILE A 98 13.59 0.83 -8.87
N ASP A 99 12.79 1.87 -9.08
CA ASP A 99 13.10 3.20 -8.55
C ASP A 99 12.67 3.23 -7.08
N ILE A 100 13.52 3.77 -6.20
CA ILE A 100 13.29 3.86 -4.76
C ILE A 100 13.26 5.34 -4.38
N ASP A 101 12.06 5.85 -4.11
CA ASP A 101 11.87 7.24 -3.70
C ASP A 101 11.69 7.32 -2.18
N LEU A 102 12.56 8.05 -1.49
CA LEU A 102 12.38 8.37 -0.07
C LEU A 102 11.22 9.37 0.08
N ILE A 103 10.18 8.98 0.82
CA ILE A 103 9.06 9.87 1.15
C ILE A 103 9.35 10.67 2.42
N THR A 104 9.84 9.98 3.47
CA THR A 104 10.20 10.61 4.75
C THR A 104 11.08 9.69 5.58
N THR A 105 11.94 10.27 6.43
CA THR A 105 12.65 9.55 7.51
C THR A 105 11.99 9.75 8.88
N ASN A 106 11.01 10.65 8.99
CA ASN A 106 10.32 11.00 10.23
C ASN A 106 8.81 11.05 9.96
N SER A 107 8.18 9.88 9.90
CA SER A 107 6.74 9.76 9.63
C SER A 107 5.87 10.30 10.76
N LYS A 108 6.38 10.39 12.00
CA LYS A 108 5.66 10.95 13.14
C LYS A 108 5.45 12.47 13.04
N ALA A 109 6.29 13.18 12.29
CA ALA A 109 6.17 14.62 12.07
C ALA A 109 5.17 15.00 10.97
N LEU A 110 4.70 14.04 10.16
CA LEU A 110 3.74 14.28 9.10
C LEU A 110 2.34 14.49 9.67
N GLN A 111 1.60 15.41 9.06
CA GLN A 111 0.19 15.60 9.41
C GLN A 111 -0.65 14.40 8.95
N PRO A 112 -1.80 14.11 9.61
CA PRO A 112 -2.75 13.12 9.12
C PRO A 112 -3.11 13.39 7.64
N GLY A 113 -3.00 12.37 6.80
CA GLY A 113 -3.18 12.47 5.35
C GLY A 113 -1.93 12.69 4.53
N GLU A 114 -0.94 13.35 5.10
CA GLU A 114 0.16 13.89 4.32
C GLU A 114 1.01 12.78 3.68
N LEU A 115 1.29 11.72 4.44
CA LEU A 115 2.04 10.56 3.93
C LEU A 115 1.31 9.91 2.75
N THR A 116 0.02 9.62 2.91
CA THR A 116 -0.77 8.99 1.84
C THR A 116 -0.89 9.91 0.62
N LYS A 117 -1.03 11.23 0.79
CA LYS A 117 -1.05 12.19 -0.33
C LYS A 117 0.26 12.17 -1.12
N LYS A 118 1.42 12.18 -0.45
CA LYS A 118 2.74 12.08 -1.12
C LYS A 118 2.87 10.75 -1.86
N TYR A 119 2.46 9.65 -1.23
CA TYR A 119 2.44 8.32 -1.86
C TYR A 119 1.56 8.28 -3.13
N ILE A 120 0.36 8.85 -3.08
CA ILE A 120 -0.55 8.93 -4.23
C ILE A 120 0.08 9.71 -5.37
N ALA A 121 0.68 10.87 -5.11
CA ALA A 121 1.34 11.67 -6.14
C ALA A 121 2.45 10.87 -6.86
N LEU A 122 3.24 10.09 -6.11
CA LEU A 122 4.28 9.22 -6.68
C LEU A 122 3.68 8.11 -7.55
N ILE A 123 2.59 7.47 -7.12
CA ILE A 123 1.88 6.49 -7.94
C ILE A 123 1.37 7.14 -9.22
N GLU A 124 0.68 8.27 -9.13
CA GLU A 124 0.11 8.92 -10.31
C GLU A 124 1.20 9.30 -11.32
N ASN A 125 2.34 9.79 -10.85
CA ASN A 125 3.48 10.10 -11.71
C ASN A 125 4.06 8.84 -12.37
N ALA A 126 4.23 7.75 -11.62
CA ALA A 126 4.71 6.48 -12.16
C ALA A 126 3.78 5.91 -13.24
N VAL A 127 2.47 5.98 -13.00
CA VAL A 127 1.45 5.51 -13.94
C VAL A 127 1.33 6.44 -15.15
N ARG A 128 1.40 7.77 -15.00
CA ARG A 128 1.43 8.71 -16.14
C ARG A 128 2.65 8.47 -17.03
N ALA A 129 3.81 8.20 -16.42
CA ALA A 129 5.03 7.92 -17.15
C ALA A 129 4.97 6.57 -17.89
N ARG A 130 4.36 5.54 -17.28
CA ARG A 130 4.32 4.17 -17.81
C ARG A 130 2.95 3.53 -17.57
N PRO A 131 1.89 3.97 -18.29
CA PRO A 131 0.53 3.53 -17.99
C PRO A 131 0.37 2.02 -18.16
N SER A 132 1.02 1.41 -19.16
CA SER A 132 0.98 -0.04 -19.38
C SER A 132 1.56 -0.88 -18.23
N ASN A 133 2.38 -0.29 -17.35
CA ASN A 133 2.99 -0.98 -16.23
C ASN A 133 2.04 -1.10 -15.02
N TYR A 134 0.98 -0.28 -14.95
CA TYR A 134 0.01 -0.36 -13.88
C TYR A 134 -0.92 -1.56 -14.05
N LEU A 135 -1.26 -2.25 -12.95
CA LEU A 135 -2.13 -3.42 -12.98
C LEU A 135 -3.62 -3.02 -13.11
N TRP A 136 -4.02 -2.56 -14.31
CA TRP A 136 -5.37 -2.05 -14.59
C TRP A 136 -6.51 -3.07 -14.41
N SER A 137 -6.20 -4.36 -14.32
CA SER A 137 -7.19 -5.39 -14.00
C SER A 137 -7.73 -5.28 -12.57
N HIS A 138 -7.01 -4.59 -11.67
CA HIS A 138 -7.54 -4.25 -10.36
C HIS A 138 -8.66 -3.20 -10.50
N LYS A 139 -9.86 -3.51 -9.97
CA LYS A 139 -11.02 -2.61 -9.98
C LYS A 139 -10.83 -1.44 -9.00
N ARG A 140 -9.80 -0.60 -9.21
CA ARG A 140 -9.37 0.44 -8.27
C ARG A 140 -10.45 1.47 -7.94
N PHE A 141 -11.34 1.73 -8.88
CA PHE A 141 -12.46 2.67 -8.74
C PHE A 141 -13.80 1.98 -8.47
N LYS A 142 -13.77 0.83 -7.77
CA LYS A 142 -14.98 0.05 -7.44
C LYS A 142 -15.93 0.79 -6.50
N HIS A 143 -15.39 1.53 -5.54
CA HIS A 143 -16.18 2.24 -4.54
C HIS A 143 -16.57 3.62 -5.06
N GLU A 144 -17.84 4.00 -4.84
CA GLU A 144 -18.35 5.32 -5.14
C GLU A 144 -18.31 6.19 -3.89
N PHE A 145 -17.92 7.45 -4.08
CA PHE A 145 -17.90 8.41 -2.98
C PHE A 145 -19.33 8.85 -2.68
N ASP A 146 -19.65 8.89 -1.40
CA ASP A 146 -20.94 9.32 -0.87
C ASP A 146 -20.62 10.39 0.17
N LYS A 147 -21.04 11.63 -0.09
CA LYS A 147 -20.67 12.78 0.75
C LYS A 147 -21.29 12.68 2.15
N GLU A 148 -22.49 12.14 2.28
CA GLU A 148 -23.17 12.01 3.56
C GLU A 148 -22.49 10.94 4.42
N LYS A 149 -22.17 9.79 3.81
CA LYS A 149 -21.53 8.69 4.52
C LYS A 149 -20.03 8.90 4.76
N HIS A 150 -19.32 9.46 3.78
CA HIS A 150 -17.86 9.46 3.75
C HIS A 150 -17.23 10.86 3.80
N GLY A 151 -18.03 11.94 3.87
CA GLY A 151 -17.51 13.31 3.89
C GLY A 151 -16.52 13.58 5.03
N HIS A 152 -16.76 12.98 6.20
CA HIS A 152 -15.89 13.09 7.38
C HIS A 152 -14.58 12.29 7.27
N LEU A 153 -14.44 11.47 6.22
CA LEU A 153 -13.24 10.67 5.92
C LEU A 153 -12.40 11.27 4.80
N VAL A 154 -12.81 12.40 4.24
CA VAL A 154 -12.07 13.13 3.21
C VAL A 154 -10.85 13.78 3.84
N VAL A 155 -9.71 13.62 3.19
CA VAL A 155 -8.43 14.12 3.67
C VAL A 155 -7.75 15.00 2.63
#